data_AF-A0A8T9QHW7-F1
#
_entry.id   AF-A0A8T9QHW7-F1
#
_cell.length_a   1.000
_cell.length_b   1.000
_cell.length_c   1.000
_cell.angle_alpha   90.00
_cell.angle_beta   90.00
_cell.angle_gamma   90.00
#
_symmetry.space_group_name_H-M   'P 1'
#
loop_
_entity.id
_entity.type
_entity.pdbx_description
1 polymer ?
#
loop_
_entity_poly.entity_id
_entity_poly.type
_entity_poly.pdbx_seq_one_letter_code
_entity_poly.pdbx_strand_id
1 'polypeptide(L)'
;MEHFSTTPSLPRDFPVWQHVAASLRQQQPVTLLCVLSSTGSSPGRQGFKMSVSTEDMAGSIGGGIMEHKFVGLARARMLEGHDQALIRPRFTARKLPRTAPA
;
A
#
# COMPACT_ATOMS: atom_id res chain seq x y z
N MET A 1 -6.14 -43.50 6.73
CA MET A 1 -5.19 -42.65 5.99
C MET A 1 -5.88 -41.31 5.84
N GLU A 2 -5.47 -40.32 6.61
CA GLU A 2 -6.08 -38.99 6.61
C GLU A 2 -5.70 -38.26 5.32
N HIS A 3 -6.68 -37.93 4.49
CA HIS A 3 -6.48 -37.12 3.29
C HIS A 3 -6.53 -35.63 3.68
N PHE A 4 -5.37 -34.98 3.78
CA PHE A 4 -5.28 -33.53 3.89
C PHE A 4 -5.63 -32.89 2.54
N SER A 5 -6.89 -32.51 2.36
CA SER A 5 -7.28 -31.67 1.22
C SER A 5 -6.75 -30.26 1.44
N THR A 6 -5.59 -29.96 0.87
CA THR A 6 -4.99 -28.63 0.94
C THR A 6 -5.47 -27.83 -0.26
N THR A 7 -6.67 -27.28 -0.21
CA THR A 7 -7.11 -26.31 -1.23
C THR A 7 -6.20 -25.09 -1.12
N PRO A 8 -5.45 -24.71 -2.16
CA PRO A 8 -4.62 -23.52 -2.10
C PRO A 8 -5.55 -22.30 -1.95
N SER A 9 -5.40 -21.57 -0.84
CA SER A 9 -6.11 -20.31 -0.65
C SER A 9 -5.49 -19.23 -1.54
N LEU A 10 -6.34 -18.36 -2.10
CA LEU A 10 -5.87 -17.26 -2.91
C LEU A 10 -4.95 -16.35 -2.09
N PRO A 11 -3.87 -15.82 -2.68
CA PRO A 11 -3.01 -14.84 -2.01
C PRO A 11 -3.82 -13.68 -1.46
N ARG A 12 -3.43 -13.15 -0.30
CA ARG A 12 -4.13 -12.03 0.34
C ARG A 12 -4.22 -10.77 -0.53
N ASP A 13 -3.25 -10.57 -1.43
CA ASP A 13 -3.22 -9.45 -2.36
C ASP A 13 -3.91 -9.74 -3.70
N PHE A 14 -4.57 -10.90 -3.85
CA PHE A 14 -5.32 -11.23 -5.06
C PHE A 14 -6.35 -10.15 -5.44
N PRO A 15 -7.16 -9.57 -4.51
CA PRO A 15 -8.08 -8.49 -4.85
C PRO A 15 -7.39 -7.22 -5.39
N VAL A 16 -6.15 -6.96 -4.94
CA VAL A 16 -5.34 -5.82 -5.43
C VAL A 16 -5.01 -6.03 -6.90
N TRP A 17 -4.52 -7.22 -7.26
CA TRP A 17 -4.17 -7.55 -8.63
C TRP A 17 -5.39 -7.64 -9.55
N GLN A 18 -6.52 -8.16 -9.04
CA GLN A 18 -7.79 -8.15 -9.77
C GLN A 18 -8.23 -6.72 -10.10
N HIS A 19 -8.12 -5.81 -9.13
CA HIS A 19 -8.45 -4.40 -9.29
C HIS A 19 -7.54 -3.71 -10.32
N VAL A 20 -6.22 -3.88 -10.21
CA VAL A 20 -5.26 -3.36 -11.20
C VAL A 20 -5.59 -3.86 -12.60
N ALA A 21 -5.83 -5.16 -12.76
CA ALA A 21 -6.15 -5.74 -14.06
C ALA A 21 -7.49 -5.20 -14.61
N ALA A 22 -8.49 -4.96 -13.76
CA ALA A 22 -9.75 -4.35 -14.16
C ALA A 22 -9.56 -2.90 -14.62
N SER A 23 -8.83 -2.08 -13.87
CA SER A 23 -8.55 -0.68 -14.23
C SER A 23 -7.81 -0.58 -15.55
N LEU A 24 -6.75 -1.40 -15.75
CA LEU A 24 -5.98 -1.40 -17.00
C LEU A 24 -6.82 -1.80 -18.22
N ARG A 25 -7.71 -2.80 -18.08
CA ARG A 25 -8.63 -3.20 -19.17
C ARG A 25 -9.62 -2.10 -19.54
N GLN A 26 -9.99 -1.25 -18.59
CA GLN A 26 -10.87 -0.11 -18.78
C GLN A 26 -10.11 1.17 -19.20
N GLN A 27 -8.80 1.07 -19.44
CA GLN A 27 -7.93 2.21 -19.73
C GLN A 27 -7.96 3.31 -18.66
N GLN A 28 -8.24 2.91 -17.41
CA GLN A 28 -8.28 3.79 -16.26
C GLN A 28 -6.91 3.81 -15.57
N PRO A 29 -6.30 4.99 -15.34
CA PRO A 29 -5.12 5.13 -14.51
C PRO A 29 -5.28 4.46 -13.14
N VAL A 30 -4.27 3.70 -12.74
CA VAL A 30 -4.20 3.00 -11.45
C VAL A 30 -2.78 3.05 -10.91
N THR A 31 -2.65 3.28 -9.60
CA THR A 31 -1.38 3.27 -8.86
C THR A 31 -1.34 2.09 -7.91
N LEU A 32 -0.25 1.35 -7.90
CA LEU A 32 0.03 0.33 -6.89
C LEU A 32 0.89 0.91 -5.76
N LEU A 33 0.38 0.87 -4.54
CA LEU A 33 1.10 1.19 -3.32
C LEU A 33 1.62 -0.10 -2.68
N CYS A 34 2.90 -0.12 -2.31
CA CYS A 34 3.57 -1.28 -1.71
C CYS A 34 4.36 -0.87 -0.47
N VAL A 35 4.18 -1.59 0.64
CA VAL A 35 5.08 -1.44 1.80
C VAL A 35 6.32 -2.29 1.59
N LEU A 36 7.45 -1.65 1.27
CA LEU A 36 8.72 -2.32 1.04
C LEU A 36 9.42 -2.72 2.36
N SER A 37 9.25 -1.91 3.40
CA SER A 37 9.78 -2.13 4.75
C SER A 37 8.99 -1.30 5.75
N SER A 38 8.86 -1.78 6.99
CA SER A 38 8.25 -1.02 8.08
C SER A 38 8.97 -1.30 9.39
N THR A 39 9.14 -0.27 10.22
CA THR A 39 9.64 -0.36 11.59
C THR A 39 8.66 0.38 12.49
N GLY A 40 8.07 -0.35 13.45
CA GLY A 40 6.98 0.18 14.27
C GLY A 40 5.59 -0.17 13.72
N SER A 41 4.60 0.69 13.95
CA SER A 41 3.18 0.37 13.73
C SER A 41 2.58 0.91 12.43
N SER A 42 3.27 1.77 11.67
CA SER A 42 2.75 2.36 10.44
C SER A 42 3.86 2.76 9.46
N PRO A 43 3.70 2.51 8.14
CA PRO A 43 2.62 1.76 7.50
C PRO A 43 2.62 0.28 7.93
N GLY A 44 1.66 -0.51 7.44
CA GLY A 44 1.50 -1.94 7.76
C GLY A 44 2.76 -2.75 7.51
N ARG A 45 2.74 -4.05 7.80
CA ARG A 45 3.94 -4.87 7.61
C ARG A 45 4.37 -4.94 6.14
N GLN A 46 5.66 -5.21 5.94
CA GLN A 46 6.23 -5.46 4.62
C GLN A 46 5.35 -6.40 3.78
N GLY A 47 5.21 -6.07 2.49
CA GLY A 47 4.44 -6.84 1.52
C GLY A 47 2.96 -6.47 1.43
N PHE A 48 2.45 -5.62 2.32
CA PHE A 48 1.11 -5.03 2.18
C PHE A 48 1.02 -4.20 0.90
N LYS A 49 -0.12 -4.32 0.21
CA LYS A 49 -0.39 -3.68 -1.07
C LYS A 49 -1.77 -3.05 -1.09
N MET A 50 -1.89 -1.95 -1.81
CA MET A 50 -3.15 -1.32 -2.15
C MET A 50 -3.08 -0.83 -3.59
N SER A 51 -4.11 -1.08 -4.38
CA SER A 51 -4.33 -0.44 -5.68
C SER A 51 -5.26 0.74 -5.49
N VAL A 52 -4.97 1.85 -6.16
CA VAL A 52 -5.73 3.10 -6.08
C VAL A 52 -5.99 3.60 -7.48
N SER A 53 -7.26 3.78 -7.83
CA SER A 53 -7.68 4.49 -9.04
C SER A 53 -8.21 5.89 -8.66
N THR A 54 -8.75 6.61 -9.65
CA THR A 54 -9.46 7.87 -9.41
C THR A 54 -10.72 7.67 -8.57
N GLU A 55 -11.43 6.56 -8.76
CA GLU A 55 -12.76 6.33 -8.18
C GLU A 55 -12.72 5.42 -6.94
N ASP A 56 -11.91 4.37 -7.00
CA ASP A 56 -11.94 3.27 -6.05
C ASP A 56 -10.53 2.78 -5.67
N MET A 57 -10.49 1.82 -4.75
CA MET A 57 -9.24 1.22 -4.24
C MET A 57 -9.49 -0.18 -3.70
N ALA A 58 -8.47 -1.05 -3.78
CA ALA A 58 -8.50 -2.40 -3.21
C ALA A 58 -7.23 -2.70 -2.43
N GLY A 59 -7.37 -3.44 -1.33
CA GLY A 59 -6.26 -3.77 -0.42
C GLY A 59 -5.99 -2.71 0.65
N SER A 60 -4.85 -2.83 1.33
CA SER A 60 -4.45 -1.91 2.38
C SER A 60 -2.93 -1.87 2.53
N ILE A 61 -2.40 -0.69 2.85
CA ILE A 61 -1.00 -0.49 3.27
C ILE A 61 -0.87 -0.29 4.79
N GLY A 62 -1.88 -0.69 5.56
CA GLY A 62 -1.87 -0.70 7.02
C GLY A 62 -2.78 0.32 7.71
N GLY A 63 -3.62 1.03 6.97
CA GLY A 63 -4.63 1.93 7.51
C GLY A 63 -4.10 3.23 8.11
N GLY A 64 -5.01 3.98 8.73
CA GLY A 64 -4.72 5.21 9.45
C GLY A 64 -4.29 6.38 8.57
N ILE A 65 -3.66 7.38 9.19
CA ILE A 65 -3.32 8.64 8.53
C ILE A 65 -2.31 8.48 7.40
N MET A 66 -1.43 7.48 7.48
CA MET A 66 -0.43 7.21 6.45
C MET A 66 -1.06 6.66 5.17
N GLU A 67 -2.02 5.75 5.30
CA GLU A 67 -2.78 5.22 4.16
C GLU A 67 -3.54 6.34 3.45
N HIS A 68 -4.28 7.16 4.19
CA HIS A 68 -5.00 8.31 3.63
C HIS A 68 -4.08 9.28 2.87
N LYS A 69 -2.90 9.59 3.44
CA LYS A 69 -1.90 10.45 2.79
C LYS A 69 -1.36 9.86 1.49
N PHE A 70 -1.08 8.56 1.46
CA PHE A 70 -0.55 7.91 0.25
C PHE A 70 -1.62 7.70 -0.83
N VAL A 71 -2.87 7.45 -0.45
CA VAL A 71 -4.01 7.46 -1.39
C VAL A 71 -4.16 8.84 -2.04
N GLY A 72 -4.10 9.92 -1.24
CA GLY A 72 -4.12 11.28 -1.76
C GLY A 72 -2.96 11.58 -2.72
N LEU A 73 -1.74 11.19 -2.34
CA LEU A 73 -0.55 11.34 -3.19
C LEU A 73 -0.68 10.55 -4.51
N ALA A 74 -1.19 9.32 -4.45
CA ALA A 74 -1.40 8.50 -5.65
C ALA A 74 -2.35 9.18 -6.63
N ARG A 75 -3.49 9.69 -6.14
CA ARG A 75 -4.47 10.40 -6.98
C ARG A 75 -3.91 11.68 -7.58
N ALA A 76 -3.18 12.48 -6.80
CA ALA A 76 -2.54 13.69 -7.30
C ALA A 76 -1.54 13.38 -8.43
N ARG A 77 -0.68 12.38 -8.24
CA ARG A 77 0.30 11.98 -9.27
C ARG A 77 -0.34 11.43 -10.53
N MET A 78 -1.42 10.66 -10.40
CA MET A 78 -2.19 10.19 -11.56
C MET A 78 -2.78 11.35 -12.35
N LEU A 79 -3.32 12.37 -11.68
CA LEU A 79 -3.87 13.56 -12.34
C LEU A 79 -2.78 14.40 -13.04
N GLU A 80 -1.58 14.46 -12.45
CA GLU A 80 -0.41 15.13 -13.03
C GLU A 80 0.23 14.34 -14.19
N GLY A 81 -0.23 13.12 -14.49
CA GLY A 81 0.34 12.27 -15.53
C GLY A 81 1.72 11.69 -15.17
N HIS A 82 2.06 11.64 -13.88
CA HIS A 82 3.33 11.11 -13.40
C HIS A 82 3.28 9.58 -13.29
N ASP A 83 3.88 8.88 -14.24
CA ASP A 83 3.92 7.40 -14.32
C ASP A 83 5.16 6.76 -13.67
N GLN A 84 6.16 7.57 -13.31
CA GLN A 84 7.40 7.08 -12.71
C GLN A 84 7.19 6.54 -11.29
N ALA A 85 7.82 5.39 -11.03
CA ALA A 85 7.85 4.76 -9.71
C ALA A 85 8.50 5.68 -8.66
N LEU A 86 7.86 5.78 -7.49
CA LEU A 86 8.34 6.59 -6.37
C LEU A 86 8.64 5.71 -5.15
N ILE A 87 9.90 5.65 -4.75
CA ILE A 87 10.31 5.04 -3.48
C ILE A 87 10.50 6.15 -2.45
N ARG A 88 9.76 6.09 -1.34
CA ARG A 88 9.77 7.15 -0.32
C ARG A 88 9.83 6.60 1.10
N PRO A 89 10.96 6.75 1.82
CA PRO A 89 11.03 6.50 3.25
C PRO A 89 10.11 7.46 4.02
N ARG A 90 9.45 6.96 5.07
CA ARG A 90 8.69 7.79 6.01
C ARG A 90 9.18 7.52 7.43
N PHE A 91 9.47 8.61 8.14
CA PHE A 91 9.81 8.57 9.56
C PHE A 91 8.64 9.12 10.39
N THR A 92 8.28 8.40 11.44
CA THR A 92 7.38 8.92 12.48
C THR A 92 8.25 9.52 13.57
N ALA A 93 8.14 10.84 13.80
CA ALA A 93 8.83 11.50 14.90
C ALA A 93 8.19 11.08 16.23
N ARG A 94 8.62 9.95 16.80
CA ARG A 94 8.25 9.55 18.16
C ARG A 94 9.48 9.02 18.90
N LYS A 95 10.47 9.90 19.04
CA LYS A 95 11.47 9.97 20.12
C LYS A 95 12.48 11.04 19.74
N LEU A 96 12.26 12.26 20.24
CA LEU A 96 13.42 13.02 20.69
C LEU A 96 14.02 12.21 21.85
N PRO A 97 15.31 11.86 21.85
CA PRO A 97 15.98 11.53 23.10
C PRO A 97 15.68 12.69 24.04
N ARG A 98 15.19 12.42 25.26
CA ARG A 98 15.25 13.43 26.32
C ARG A 98 16.72 13.81 26.42
N THR A 99 17.05 15.01 25.98
CA THR A 99 18.31 15.67 26.31
C THR A 99 18.45 15.61 27.81
N ALA A 100 19.42 14.84 28.31
CA ALA A 100 20.03 15.15 29.60
C ALA A 100 21.20 16.08 29.27
N PRO A 101 21.15 17.33 29.74
CA PRO A 101 22.27 17.78 30.54
C PRO A 101 21.83 18.65 31.72
N ALA A 102 22.28 18.27 32.91
CA ALA A 102 23.14 19.06 33.81
C ALA A 102 23.55 18.15 34.98
#